data_AF-A0A9E0QWB7-F1
#
_entry.id   AF-A0A9E0QWB7-F1
#
_cell.length_a   1.000
_cell.length_b   1.000
_cell.length_c   1.000
_cell.angle_alpha   90.00
_cell.angle_beta   90.00
_cell.angle_gamma   90.00
#
_symmetry.space_group_name_H-M   'P 1'
#
loop_
_entity.id
_entity.type
_entity.pdbx_description
1 polymer ?
#
loop_
_entity_poly.entity_id
_entity_poly.type
_entity_poly.pdbx_seq_one_letter_code
_entity_poly.pdbx_strand_id
1 'polypeptide(L)'
;MTKRTSAKYKIDRRMGENIWGRPKSPVNKREYGPGQHGQRRKAKISDFGLQLRAKQKLKGYYGDLTEKQFRRIYAEAERVKGDTGENLIGLLERRLDAVVYRAKFVVTMFAARQFVNHGHVTVNGQRVNIPSYRVKEGDVIEVRDRS
;
A
#
# COMPACT_ATOMS: atom_id res chain seq x y z
N MET A 1 -12.10 15.32 0.64
CA MET A 1 -11.62 14.29 -0.31
C MET A 1 -10.44 14.84 -1.11
N THR A 2 -9.27 14.20 -1.06
CA THR A 2 -8.07 14.70 -1.77
C THR A 2 -8.14 14.37 -3.27
N LYS A 3 -7.75 15.32 -4.13
CA LYS A 3 -7.76 15.27 -5.61
C LYS A 3 -6.97 14.11 -6.26
N ARG A 4 -6.36 13.21 -5.48
CA ARG A 4 -5.50 12.11 -5.97
C ARG A 4 -6.25 10.84 -6.38
N THR A 5 -7.57 10.76 -6.14
CA THR A 5 -8.41 9.62 -6.51
C THR A 5 -8.41 9.29 -8.01
N SER A 6 -8.12 10.27 -8.89
CA SER A 6 -8.28 10.11 -10.34
C SER A 6 -7.19 9.30 -11.05
N ALA A 7 -6.03 9.03 -10.44
CA ALA A 7 -4.90 8.39 -11.13
C ALA A 7 -4.16 7.33 -10.31
N LYS A 8 -4.90 6.41 -9.65
CA LYS A 8 -4.37 5.36 -8.76
C LYS A 8 -3.17 4.58 -9.35
N TYR A 9 -3.24 4.23 -10.63
CA TYR A 9 -2.22 3.40 -11.31
C TYR A 9 -1.12 4.20 -12.01
N LYS A 10 -1.13 5.53 -11.95
CA LYS A 10 -0.08 6.38 -12.57
C LYS A 10 1.30 6.11 -11.97
N ILE A 11 1.34 5.63 -10.72
CA ILE A 11 2.57 5.29 -10.01
C ILE A 11 3.34 4.14 -10.69
N ASP A 12 2.66 3.16 -11.30
CA ASP A 12 3.32 2.05 -12.01
C ASP A 12 4.24 2.58 -13.11
N ARG A 13 3.76 3.56 -13.88
CA ARG A 13 4.58 4.23 -14.90
C ARG A 13 5.70 5.09 -14.31
N ARG A 14 5.47 5.69 -13.13
CA ARG A 14 6.50 6.50 -12.46
C ARG A 14 7.63 5.63 -11.92
N MET A 15 7.30 4.44 -11.41
CA MET A 15 8.27 3.47 -10.93
C MET A 15 8.88 2.65 -12.07
N GLY A 16 8.19 2.56 -13.21
CA GLY A 16 8.60 1.74 -14.35
C GLY A 16 8.34 0.25 -14.09
N GLU A 17 7.39 -0.08 -13.21
CA GLU A 17 7.11 -1.45 -12.79
C GLU A 17 5.62 -1.60 -12.45
N ASN A 18 5.10 -2.80 -12.68
CA ASN A 18 3.74 -3.16 -12.31
C ASN A 18 3.68 -3.55 -10.82
N ILE A 19 3.50 -2.56 -9.95
CA ILE A 19 3.64 -2.68 -8.50
C ILE A 19 2.69 -3.73 -7.90
N TRP A 20 1.52 -3.96 -8.52
CA TRP A 20 0.50 -4.89 -8.03
C TRP A 20 0.26 -6.10 -8.94
N GLY A 21 1.12 -6.32 -9.95
CA GLY A 21 0.98 -7.47 -10.87
C GLY A 21 -0.33 -7.48 -11.68
N ARG A 22 -0.92 -6.31 -11.99
CA ARG A 22 -2.19 -6.25 -12.73
C ARG A 22 -1.98 -6.42 -14.24
N PRO A 23 -2.77 -7.25 -14.94
CA PRO A 23 -2.67 -7.36 -16.40
C PRO A 23 -2.91 -6.03 -17.12
N LYS A 24 -3.85 -5.22 -16.62
CA LYS A 24 -4.21 -3.90 -17.15
C LYS A 24 -3.35 -2.75 -16.58
N SER A 25 -2.14 -3.03 -16.07
CA SER A 25 -1.26 -1.96 -15.58
C SER A 25 -0.86 -1.01 -16.71
N PRO A 26 -0.87 0.32 -16.49
CA PRO A 26 -0.55 1.27 -17.53
C PRO A 26 0.93 1.22 -17.97
N VAL A 27 1.82 0.61 -17.19
CA VAL A 27 3.23 0.41 -17.57
C VAL A 27 3.38 -0.64 -18.66
N ASN A 28 2.56 -1.69 -18.65
CA ASN A 28 2.58 -2.78 -19.65
C ASN A 28 2.32 -2.28 -21.08
N LYS A 29 1.65 -1.13 -21.24
CA LYS A 29 1.42 -0.48 -22.54
C LYS A 29 2.35 0.71 -22.80
N ARG A 30 2.90 1.31 -21.73
CA ARG A 30 3.65 2.57 -21.77
C ARG A 30 4.78 2.50 -20.76
N GLU A 31 5.89 1.91 -21.17
CA GLU A 31 7.09 1.65 -20.35
C GLU A 31 7.93 2.90 -20.03
N TYR A 32 7.31 4.08 -20.13
CA TYR A 32 7.93 5.38 -19.92
C TYR A 32 7.19 6.18 -18.86
N GLY A 33 7.91 7.11 -18.24
CA GLY A 33 7.42 7.91 -17.12
C GLY A 33 6.15 8.70 -17.47
N PRO A 34 5.31 9.09 -16.50
CA PRO A 34 4.17 9.96 -16.78
C PRO A 34 4.60 11.40 -17.11
N GLY A 35 3.76 12.13 -17.84
CA GLY A 35 3.97 13.54 -18.21
C GLY A 35 4.62 13.72 -19.59
N GLN A 36 4.70 14.97 -20.05
CA GLN A 36 5.24 15.35 -21.38
C GLN A 36 6.68 14.85 -21.59
N HIS A 37 7.51 14.89 -20.56
CA HIS A 37 8.91 14.45 -20.61
C HIS A 37 9.09 12.96 -20.34
N GLY A 38 8.00 12.20 -20.26
CA GLY A 38 8.02 10.79 -19.89
C GLY A 38 8.90 9.91 -20.78
N GLN A 39 8.91 10.19 -22.09
CA GLN A 39 9.66 9.46 -23.12
C GLN A 39 11.10 9.98 -23.29
N ARG A 40 11.48 11.09 -22.65
CA ARG A 40 12.87 11.56 -22.72
C ARG A 40 13.79 10.54 -22.07
N ARG A 41 15.05 10.50 -22.52
CA ARG A 41 16.08 9.62 -21.95
C ARG A 41 16.18 9.86 -20.44
N LYS A 42 16.08 8.78 -19.65
CA LYS A 42 16.18 8.85 -18.19
C LYS A 42 17.62 9.22 -17.82
N ALA A 43 17.79 10.28 -17.03
CA ALA A 43 19.08 10.59 -16.41
C ALA A 43 19.44 9.56 -15.33
N LYS A 44 20.74 9.43 -15.03
CA LYS A 44 21.20 8.64 -13.88
C LYS A 44 20.55 9.16 -12.61
N ILE A 45 20.01 8.26 -11.81
CA ILE A 45 19.34 8.60 -10.55
C ILE A 45 20.41 8.75 -9.48
N SER A 46 20.29 9.78 -8.63
CA SER A 46 21.16 9.94 -7.46
C SER A 46 20.83 8.90 -6.38
N ASP A 47 21.74 8.67 -5.44
CA ASP A 47 21.52 7.71 -4.34
C ASP A 47 20.29 8.10 -3.49
N PHE A 48 20.12 9.40 -3.20
CA PHE A 48 18.91 9.92 -2.58
C PHE A 48 17.66 9.62 -3.41
N GLY A 49 17.73 9.81 -4.73
CA GLY A 49 16.64 9.52 -5.66
C GLY A 49 16.26 8.04 -5.67
N LEU A 50 17.24 7.15 -5.51
CA LEU A 50 17.03 5.70 -5.42
C LEU A 50 16.26 5.35 -4.14
N GLN A 51 16.72 5.84 -2.98
CA GLN A 51 16.05 5.64 -1.69
C GLN A 51 14.63 6.23 -1.68
N LEU A 52 14.48 7.44 -2.24
CA LEU A 52 13.18 8.09 -2.36
C LEU A 52 12.22 7.25 -3.21
N ARG A 53 12.68 6.69 -4.33
CA ARG A 53 11.88 5.79 -5.16
C ARG A 53 11.45 4.53 -4.41
N ALA A 54 12.38 3.88 -3.70
CA ALA A 54 12.07 2.70 -2.89
C ALA A 54 10.98 3.02 -1.85
N LYS A 55 11.13 4.13 -1.12
CA LYS A 55 10.13 4.60 -0.15
C LYS A 55 8.77 4.85 -0.80
N GLN A 56 8.73 5.60 -1.91
CA GLN A 56 7.47 5.90 -2.59
C GLN A 56 6.81 4.66 -3.18
N LYS A 57 7.60 3.67 -3.64
CA LYS A 57 7.09 2.37 -4.13
C LYS A 57 6.39 1.63 -3.00
N LEU A 58 7.05 1.50 -1.84
CA LEU A 58 6.50 0.80 -0.68
C LEU A 58 5.23 1.49 -0.16
N LYS A 59 5.25 2.82 -0.03
CA LYS A 59 4.07 3.61 0.35
C LYS A 59 2.89 3.43 -0.61
N GLY A 60 3.19 3.43 -1.91
CA GLY A 60 2.20 3.20 -2.96
C GLY A 60 1.57 1.83 -2.84
N TYR A 61 2.38 0.79 -2.70
CA TYR A 61 1.95 -0.61 -2.63
C TYR A 61 0.85 -0.84 -1.58
N TYR A 62 1.05 -0.33 -0.35
CA TYR A 62 0.11 -0.44 0.78
C TYR A 62 -1.05 0.58 0.75
N GLY A 63 -1.55 0.91 -0.46
CA GLY A 63 -2.76 1.72 -0.61
C GLY A 63 -2.56 3.23 -0.44
N ASP A 64 -1.42 3.75 -0.91
CA ASP A 64 -1.02 5.16 -0.85
C ASP A 64 -1.02 5.74 0.57
N LEU A 65 -0.21 5.12 1.45
CA LEU A 65 -0.01 5.59 2.82
C LEU A 65 0.48 7.04 2.83
N THR A 66 -0.08 7.84 3.76
CA THR A 66 0.42 9.22 3.93
C THR A 66 1.87 9.19 4.42
N GLU A 67 2.66 10.21 4.07
CA GLU A 67 4.05 10.31 4.52
C GLU A 67 4.16 10.30 6.05
N LYS A 68 3.21 10.97 6.73
CA LYS A 68 3.12 10.99 8.20
C LYS A 68 2.87 9.61 8.78
N GLN A 69 1.96 8.82 8.20
CA GLN A 69 1.72 7.44 8.65
C GLN A 69 2.93 6.55 8.41
N PHE A 70 3.52 6.61 7.22
CA PHE A 70 4.70 5.80 6.89
C PHE A 70 5.88 6.11 7.81
N ARG A 71 6.17 7.40 8.05
CA ARG A 71 7.22 7.83 8.99
C ARG A 71 6.97 7.31 10.40
N ARG A 72 5.72 7.32 10.87
CA ARG A 72 5.35 6.77 12.19
C ARG A 72 5.59 5.27 12.26
N ILE A 73 5.23 4.52 11.22
CA ILE A 73 5.45 3.06 11.17
C ILE A 73 6.95 2.76 11.14
N TYR A 74 7.74 3.53 10.38
CA TYR A 74 9.20 3.38 10.35
C TYR A 74 9.84 3.66 11.71
N ALA A 75 9.44 4.74 12.39
CA ALA A 75 9.90 5.04 13.73
C ALA A 75 9.51 3.96 14.75
N GLU A 76 8.36 3.30 14.57
CA GLU A 76 8.01 2.13 15.37
C GLU A 76 8.92 0.94 15.04
N ALA A 77 9.15 0.65 13.76
CA ALA A 77 10.00 -0.44 13.31
C ALA A 77 11.43 -0.34 13.86
N GLU A 78 11.98 0.87 13.93
CA GLU A 78 13.30 1.18 14.49
C GLU A 78 13.37 0.97 16.00
N ARG A 79 12.25 1.10 16.72
CA ARG A 79 12.19 0.86 18.18
C ARG A 79 12.09 -0.61 18.53
N VAL A 80 11.59 -1.44 17.63
CA VAL A 80 11.48 -2.89 17.84
C VAL A 80 12.86 -3.52 17.65
N LYS A 81 13.26 -4.38 18.60
CA LYS A 81 14.52 -5.11 18.51
C LYS A 81 14.53 -6.03 17.28
N GLY A 82 15.62 -6.04 16.51
CA GLY A 82 15.78 -6.88 15.32
C GLY A 82 16.13 -6.05 14.08
N ASP A 83 15.95 -6.63 12.89
CA ASP A 83 16.15 -5.91 11.63
C ASP A 83 15.00 -4.91 11.38
N THR A 84 15.35 -3.64 11.20
CA THR A 84 14.37 -2.56 10.98
C THR A 84 13.56 -2.75 9.69
N GLY A 85 14.17 -3.33 8.65
CA GLY A 85 13.51 -3.60 7.37
C GLY A 85 12.44 -4.67 7.51
N GLU A 86 12.77 -5.80 8.16
CA GLU A 86 11.83 -6.87 8.47
C GLU A 86 10.71 -6.36 9.39
N ASN A 87 11.05 -5.61 10.44
CA ASN A 87 10.08 -5.01 11.35
C ASN A 87 9.12 -4.06 10.62
N LEU A 88 9.63 -3.22 9.70
CA LEU A 88 8.82 -2.32 8.89
C LEU A 88 7.82 -3.10 8.04
N ILE A 89 8.27 -4.15 7.35
CA ILE A 89 7.39 -4.98 6.51
C ILE A 89 6.36 -5.71 7.37
N GLY A 90 6.76 -6.29 8.51
CA GLY A 90 5.85 -6.94 9.45
C GLY A 90 4.76 -5.98 9.94
N LEU A 91 5.12 -4.75 10.32
CA LEU A 91 4.16 -3.74 10.74
C LEU A 91 3.21 -3.29 9.61
N LEU A 92 3.68 -3.28 8.36
CA LEU A 92 2.87 -2.94 7.20
C LEU A 92 1.89 -4.08 6.83
N GLU A 93 2.35 -5.33 6.87
CA GLU A 93 1.52 -6.51 6.58
C GLU A 93 0.49 -6.80 7.68
N ARG A 94 0.73 -6.37 8.91
CA ARG A 94 -0.22 -6.49 10.04
C ARG A 94 -1.37 -5.48 10.01
N ARG A 95 -1.44 -4.59 9.01
CA ARG A 95 -2.57 -3.67 8.88
C ARG A 95 -3.81 -4.42 8.41
N LEU A 96 -4.99 -4.10 8.93
CA LEU A 96 -6.24 -4.78 8.57
C LEU A 96 -6.52 -4.71 7.05
N ASP A 97 -6.24 -3.59 6.39
CA ASP A 97 -6.37 -3.51 4.93
C ASP A 97 -5.41 -4.42 4.18
N ALA A 98 -4.17 -4.55 4.66
CA ALA A 98 -3.21 -5.49 4.10
C ALA A 98 -3.67 -6.93 4.30
N VAL A 99 -4.10 -7.30 5.51
CA VAL A 99 -4.58 -8.66 5.81
C VAL A 99 -5.80 -9.02 4.96
N VAL A 100 -6.79 -8.13 4.84
CA VAL A 100 -7.98 -8.34 3.97
C VAL A 100 -7.58 -8.53 2.50
N TYR A 101 -6.59 -7.80 2.01
CA TYR A 101 -6.04 -7.99 0.67
C TYR A 101 -5.27 -9.32 0.53
N ARG A 102 -4.47 -9.71 1.53
CA ARG A 102 -3.68 -10.95 1.54
C ARG A 102 -4.57 -12.19 1.63
N ALA A 103 -5.65 -12.12 2.41
CA ALA A 103 -6.69 -13.14 2.54
C ALA A 103 -7.60 -13.26 1.30
N LYS A 104 -7.39 -12.43 0.27
CA LYS A 104 -8.13 -12.46 -1.00
C LYS A 104 -9.63 -12.20 -0.89
N PHE A 105 -10.11 -11.62 0.22
CA PHE A 105 -11.50 -11.15 0.34
C PHE A 105 -11.82 -10.08 -0.72
N VAL A 106 -10.79 -9.38 -1.19
CA VAL A 106 -10.88 -8.41 -2.29
C VAL A 106 -9.65 -8.48 -3.19
N VAL A 107 -9.83 -8.04 -4.43
CA VAL A 107 -8.80 -8.14 -5.49
C VAL A 107 -7.74 -7.03 -5.42
N THR A 108 -7.99 -5.95 -4.67
CA THR A 108 -7.11 -4.77 -4.68
C THR A 108 -6.93 -4.18 -3.29
N MET A 109 -5.74 -3.68 -2.99
CA MET A 109 -5.46 -2.95 -1.74
C MET A 109 -6.41 -1.76 -1.54
N PHE A 110 -6.77 -1.06 -2.63
CA PHE A 110 -7.72 0.06 -2.57
C PHE A 110 -9.14 -0.40 -2.22
N ALA A 111 -9.56 -1.54 -2.77
CA ALA A 111 -10.83 -2.17 -2.45
C ALA A 111 -10.83 -2.65 -0.99
N ALA A 112 -9.71 -3.18 -0.47
CA ALA A 112 -9.59 -3.58 0.92
C ALA A 112 -9.82 -2.43 1.89
N ARG A 113 -9.22 -1.27 1.61
CA ARG A 113 -9.45 -0.05 2.38
C ARG A 113 -10.91 0.39 2.36
N GLN A 114 -11.55 0.35 1.19
CA GLN A 114 -12.97 0.68 1.07
C GLN A 114 -13.85 -0.32 1.82
N PHE A 115 -13.56 -1.61 1.67
CA PHE A 115 -14.27 -2.71 2.29
C PHE A 115 -14.24 -2.61 3.83
N VAL A 116 -13.06 -2.33 4.38
CA VAL A 116 -12.89 -2.03 5.81
C VAL A 116 -13.62 -0.74 6.18
N ASN A 117 -13.40 0.38 5.48
CA ASN A 117 -14.05 1.67 5.82
C ASN A 117 -15.59 1.60 5.86
N HIS A 118 -16.20 0.82 4.97
CA HIS A 118 -17.65 0.60 4.95
C HIS A 118 -18.11 -0.31 6.11
N GLY A 119 -17.18 -1.04 6.73
CA GLY A 119 -17.43 -1.86 7.91
C GLY A 119 -18.00 -3.23 7.56
N HIS A 120 -17.54 -3.79 6.44
CA HIS A 120 -17.83 -5.17 6.01
C HIS A 120 -16.93 -6.21 6.70
N VAL A 121 -16.04 -5.77 7.60
CA VAL A 121 -15.07 -6.64 8.29
C VAL A 121 -15.31 -6.60 9.79
N THR A 122 -15.25 -7.77 10.41
CA THR A 122 -15.20 -7.94 11.86
C THR A 122 -13.84 -8.47 12.29
N VAL A 123 -13.39 -8.06 13.47
CA VAL A 123 -12.22 -8.63 14.15
C VAL A 123 -12.70 -9.11 15.51
N ASN A 124 -12.56 -10.40 15.78
CA ASN A 124 -13.05 -11.06 16.99
C ASN A 124 -14.54 -10.74 17.26
N GLY A 125 -15.37 -10.84 16.21
CA GLY A 125 -16.82 -10.58 16.27
C GLY A 125 -17.22 -9.09 16.34
N GLN A 126 -16.28 -8.15 16.50
CA GLN A 126 -16.59 -6.72 16.55
C GLN A 126 -16.35 -6.03 15.20
N ARG A 127 -17.26 -5.15 14.79
CA ARG A 127 -17.12 -4.37 13.55
C ARG A 127 -15.93 -3.41 13.64
N VAL A 128 -14.97 -3.53 12.72
CA VAL A 128 -13.82 -2.63 12.62
C VAL A 128 -13.83 -1.94 11.27
N ASN A 129 -13.88 -0.61 11.29
CA ASN A 129 -13.91 0.22 10.08
C ASN A 129 -12.62 1.05 9.86
N ILE A 130 -11.54 0.73 10.58
CA ILE A 130 -10.27 1.44 10.53
C ILE A 130 -9.24 0.59 9.77
N PRO A 131 -8.86 0.94 8.53
CA PRO A 131 -7.87 0.19 7.73
C PRO A 131 -6.51 0.06 8.40
N SER A 132 -6.13 1.04 9.22
CA SER A 132 -4.87 1.04 9.96
C SER A 132 -4.90 0.27 11.27
N TYR A 133 -5.99 -0.45 11.58
CA TYR A 133 -6.02 -1.38 12.71
C TYR A 133 -4.85 -2.37 12.59
N ARG A 134 -4.11 -2.56 13.68
CA ARG A 134 -2.94 -3.45 13.74
C ARG A 134 -3.40 -4.81 14.27
N VAL A 135 -3.52 -5.75 13.36
CA VAL A 135 -3.88 -7.15 13.63
C VAL A 135 -2.80 -7.77 14.52
N LYS A 136 -3.24 -8.53 15.52
CA LYS A 136 -2.40 -9.32 16.41
C LYS A 136 -2.51 -10.78 16.06
N GLU A 137 -1.52 -11.54 16.49
CA GLU A 137 -1.59 -12.99 16.42
C GLU A 137 -2.80 -13.47 17.23
N GLY A 138 -3.54 -14.44 16.68
CA GLY A 138 -4.78 -14.95 17.26
C GLY A 138 -6.05 -14.15 16.95
N ASP A 139 -5.94 -12.97 16.31
CA ASP A 139 -7.14 -12.25 15.85
C ASP A 139 -7.87 -13.03 14.76
N VAL A 140 -9.18 -13.21 14.93
CA VAL A 140 -10.08 -13.82 13.95
C VAL A 140 -10.71 -12.71 13.10
N ILE A 141 -10.47 -12.75 11.79
CA ILE A 141 -10.94 -11.74 10.84
C ILE A 141 -11.98 -12.36 9.91
N GLU A 142 -13.18 -11.80 9.91
CA GLU A 142 -14.31 -12.33 9.16
C GLU A 142 -14.99 -11.25 8.32
N VAL A 143 -15.71 -11.70 7.29
CA VAL A 143 -16.61 -10.83 6.53
C VAL A 143 -17.95 -10.80 7.26
N ARG A 144 -18.48 -9.60 7.46
CA ARG A 144 -19.75 -9.40 8.16
C ARG A 144 -20.93 -9.91 7.32
N ASP A 145 -21.78 -10.75 7.91
CA ASP A 145 -22.94 -11.35 7.23
C ASP A 145 -23.99 -10.35 6.73
N ARG A 146 -24.15 -9.21 7.44
CA ARG A 146 -25.02 -8.10 7.02
C ARG A 146 -24.19 -6.85 6.78
N SER A 147 -24.24 -6.38 5.53
CA SER A 147 -23.55 -5.20 5.03
C SER A 147 -24.47 -4.00 4.95
#